data_AF-A0A2V8BJH9-F1
#
_entry.id   AF-A0A2V8BJH9-F1
#
_cell.length_a   1.000
_cell.length_b   1.000
_cell.length_c   1.000
_cell.angle_alpha   90.00
_cell.angle_beta   90.00
_cell.angle_gamma   90.00
#
_symmetry.space_group_name_H-M   'P 1'
#
loop_
_entity.id
_entity.type
_entity.pdbx_description
1 polymer ?
#
loop_
_entity_poly.entity_id
_entity_poly.type
_entity_poly.pdbx_seq_one_letter_code
_entity_poly.pdbx_strand_id
1 'polypeptide(L)' 'DNKPHRRKIAVGIRDAGKAQVTDGLESGQRVATTGAFELFKLEPEVLSKVKVQIAPAKEEEEPEET' A
#
# COMPACT_ATOMS: atom_id res chain seq x y z
N ASP A 1 7.01 7.65 -11.43
CA ASP A 1 5.74 8.33 -11.73
C ASP A 1 4.78 8.03 -10.58
N ASN A 2 4.40 9.01 -9.75
CA ASN A 2 3.58 8.79 -8.53
C ASN A 2 2.09 8.67 -8.85
N LYS A 3 1.76 7.84 -9.85
CA LYS A 3 0.39 7.57 -10.29
C LYS A 3 -0.07 6.23 -9.69
N PRO A 4 -1.15 6.23 -8.89
CA PRO A 4 -1.67 5.00 -8.33
C PRO A 4 -2.34 4.15 -9.40
N HIS A 5 -2.26 2.84 -9.25
CA HIS A 5 -2.97 1.88 -10.08
C HIS A 5 -3.47 0.72 -9.21
N ARG A 6 -4.54 0.07 -9.65
CA ARG A 6 -5.08 -1.12 -8.96
C ARG A 6 -4.44 -2.38 -9.52
N ARG A 7 -4.09 -3.29 -8.63
CA ARG A 7 -3.56 -4.60 -8.98
C ARG A 7 -4.15 -5.64 -8.05
N LYS A 8 -4.55 -6.78 -8.60
CA LYS A 8 -4.91 -7.97 -7.81
C LYS A 8 -3.61 -8.66 -7.40
N ILE A 9 -3.49 -8.98 -6.11
CA ILE A 9 -2.34 -9.68 -5.54
C ILE A 9 -2.81 -10.93 -4.79
N ALA A 10 -1.90 -11.89 -4.62
CA ALA A 10 -2.12 -13.00 -3.72
C ALA A 10 -1.58 -12.65 -2.32
N VAL A 11 -2.40 -12.88 -1.30
CA VAL A 11 -2.04 -12.67 0.10
C VAL A 11 -2.12 -14.00 0.84
N GLY A 12 -1.09 -14.26 1.65
CA GLY A 12 -0.99 -15.42 2.52
C GLY A 12 -1.48 -15.09 3.93
N ILE A 13 -0.58 -15.26 4.90
CA ILE A 13 -0.86 -15.06 6.32
C ILE A 13 -1.23 -13.60 6.59
N ARG A 14 -2.25 -13.40 7.43
CA ARG A 14 -2.64 -12.11 7.98
C ARG A 14 -2.49 -12.19 9.49
N ASP A 15 -1.70 -11.29 10.07
CA ASP A 15 -1.42 -11.28 11.50
C ASP A 15 -1.13 -9.85 11.97
N ALA A 16 -1.61 -9.50 13.16
CA ALA A 16 -1.38 -8.20 13.81
C ALA A 16 -1.54 -6.97 12.89
N GLY A 17 -2.54 -6.95 12.00
CA GLY A 17 -2.76 -5.85 11.04
C GLY A 17 -1.77 -5.81 9.87
N LYS A 18 -0.87 -6.77 9.77
CA LYS A 18 0.05 -7.00 8.64
C LYS A 18 -0.48 -8.14 7.77
N ALA A 19 -0.15 -8.10 6.48
CA ALA A 19 -0.49 -9.14 5.53
C ALA A 19 0.73 -9.50 4.69
N GLN A 20 1.03 -10.79 4.58
CA GLN A 20 2.07 -11.29 3.70
C GLN A 20 1.57 -11.31 2.26
N VAL A 21 2.32 -10.69 1.36
CA VAL A 21 2.09 -10.80 -0.09
C VAL A 21 2.89 -12.00 -0.61
N THR A 22 2.21 -12.94 -1.27
CA THR A 22 2.84 -14.15 -1.79
C THR A 22 3.11 -14.09 -3.29
N ASP A 23 2.31 -13.30 -4.02
CA ASP A 23 2.47 -13.12 -5.48
C ASP A 23 1.81 -11.79 -5.94
N GLY A 24 2.25 -11.26 -7.08
CA GLY A 24 1.67 -10.08 -7.74
C GLY A 24 2.24 -8.73 -7.29
N LEU A 25 3.29 -8.72 -6.46
CA LEU A 25 4.03 -7.52 -6.05
C LEU A 25 5.54 -7.79 -6.16
N GLU A 26 6.27 -6.86 -6.77
CA GLU A 26 7.73 -6.95 -6.91
C GLU A 26 8.44 -6.16 -5.81
N SER A 27 9.65 -6.59 -5.47
CA SER A 27 10.49 -5.86 -4.51
C SER A 27 10.76 -4.44 -5.00
N GLY A 28 10.66 -3.46 -4.10
CA GLY A 28 10.79 -2.04 -4.41
C GLY A 28 9.50 -1.36 -4.91
N GLN A 29 8.42 -2.11 -5.17
CA GLN A 29 7.11 -1.51 -5.46
C GLN A 29 6.49 -0.92 -4.19
N ARG A 30 5.93 0.28 -4.33
CA ARG A 30 5.27 0.99 -3.22
C ARG A 30 3.78 0.72 -3.23
N VAL A 31 3.23 0.43 -2.05
CA VAL A 31 1.80 0.22 -1.84
C VAL A 31 1.23 1.36 -1.00
N ALA A 32 0.00 1.77 -1.31
CA ALA A 32 -0.72 2.74 -0.48
C ALA A 32 -1.25 2.03 0.76
N THR A 33 -0.76 2.38 1.94
CA THR A 33 -1.24 1.86 3.24
C THR A 33 -2.19 2.85 3.94
N THR A 34 -2.07 4.13 3.63
CA THR A 34 -2.94 5.21 4.11
C THR A 34 -3.79 5.73 2.96
N GLY A 35 -5.09 5.97 3.20
CA GLY A 35 -5.98 6.50 2.16
C GLY A 35 -6.32 5.51 1.03
N ALA A 36 -5.96 4.23 1.19
CA ALA A 36 -6.13 3.21 0.15
C ALA A 36 -7.62 2.96 -0.19
N PHE A 37 -8.50 3.10 0.80
CA PHE A 37 -9.94 2.91 0.63
C PHE A 37 -10.57 4.01 -0.23
N GLU A 38 -10.15 5.26 -0.04
CA GLU A 38 -10.55 6.42 -0.83
C GLU A 38 -10.07 6.25 -2.28
N LEU A 39 -8.81 5.85 -2.48
CA LEU A 39 -8.26 5.54 -3.81
C LEU A 39 -9.01 4.38 -4.49
N PHE A 40 -9.49 3.40 -3.71
CA PHE A 40 -10.28 2.28 -4.24
C PHE A 40 -11.70 2.66 -4.67
N LYS A 41 -12.26 3.76 -4.15
CA LYS A 41 -13.58 4.26 -4.54
C LYS A 41 -13.57 5.12 -5.80
N LEU A 42 -12.42 5.69 -6.18
CA LEU A 42 -12.32 6.54 -7.37
C LEU A 42 -12.59 5.75 -8.65
N GLU A 43 -13.09 6.42 -9.67
CA GLU A 43 -13.17 5.78 -10.99
C GLU A 43 -11.78 5.65 -11.62
N PRO A 44 -11.54 4.66 -12.50
CA PRO A 44 -10.23 4.43 -13.12
C PRO A 44 -9.65 5.67 -13.82
N GLU A 45 -10.50 6.44 -14.49
CA GLU A 45 -10.11 7.67 -15.16
C GLU A 45 -9.64 8.75 -14.19
N VAL A 46 -10.31 8.86 -13.04
CA VAL A 46 -9.96 9.80 -11.97
C VAL A 46 -8.67 9.35 -11.29
N LEU A 47 -8.56 8.06 -10.98
CA LEU A 47 -7.38 7.46 -10.34
C LEU A 47 -6.09 7.73 -11.14
N SER A 48 -6.17 7.66 -12.47
CA SER A 48 -5.02 7.92 -13.37
C SER A 48 -4.50 9.36 -13.31
N LYS A 49 -5.34 10.31 -12.90
CA LYS A 49 -5.04 11.75 -12.78
C LYS A 49 -4.56 12.13 -11.37
N VAL A 50 -4.79 11.25 -10.38
CA VAL A 50 -4.37 11.49 -8.99
C VAL A 50 -2.85 11.35 -8.88
N LYS A 51 -2.23 12.31 -8.20
CA LYS A 51 -0.83 12.21 -7.75
C LYS A 51 -0.82 11.90 -6.27
N VAL A 52 -0.19 10.79 -5.90
CA VAL A 52 -0.01 10.44 -4.49
C VAL A 52 1.26 11.09 -3.94
N GLN A 53 1.17 11.58 -2.70
CA GLN A 53 2.33 12.01 -1.94
C GLN A 53 2.90 10.82 -1.18
N ILE A 54 4.22 10.70 -1.19
CA ILE A 54 4.92 9.61 -0.52
C ILE A 54 5.37 10.17 0.82
N ALA A 55 4.71 9.72 1.88
CA ALA A 55 5.13 10.03 3.24
C ALA A 55 6.54 9.45 3.46
N PRO A 56 7.40 10.13 4.24
CA PRO A 56 8.65 9.53 4.70
C PRO A 56 8.34 8.22 5.44
N ALA A 57 9.26 7.26 5.36
CA ALA A 57 9.15 6.05 6.17
C ALA A 57 8.99 6.46 7.63
N LYS A 58 7.92 6.00 8.29
CA LYS A 58 7.89 6.06 9.75
C LYS A 58 9.05 5.21 10.22
N GLU A 59 9.92 5.77 11.05
CA GLU A 59 10.89 4.98 11.81
C GLU A 59 10.08 3.90 12.53
N GLU A 60 10.47 2.64 12.37
CA GLU A 60 9.91 1.56 13.17
C GLU A 60 10.27 1.88 14.61
N GLU A 61 9.29 2.31 15.42
CA GLU A 61 9.44 2.25 16.87
C GLU A 61 9.71 0.79 17.21
N GLU A 62 10.94 0.50 17.65
CA GLU A 62 11.28 -0.80 18.22
C GLU A 62 10.22 -1.13 19.29
N PRO A 63 9.62 -2.33 19.29
CA PRO A 63 8.65 -2.68 20.32
C PRO A 63 9.35 -2.57 21.67
N GLU A 64 8.89 -1.68 22.55
CA GLU A 64 9.28 -1.68 23.96
C GLU A 64 8.92 -3.05 24.54
N GLU A 65 9.95 -3.88 24.77
CA GLU A 65 9.83 -5.06 25.63
C GLU A 65 9.47 -4.57 27.04
N THR A 66 8.25 -4.86 27.50
CA THR A 66 7.80 -4.67 28.89
C THR A 66 7.45 -5.99 29.53
#